data_AF-A0A2J7YZM5-F1
#
_entry.id   AF-A0A2J7YZM5-F1
#
_cell.length_a   1.000
_cell.length_b   1.000
_cell.length_c   1.000
_cell.angle_alpha   90.00
_cell.angle_beta   90.00
_cell.angle_gamma   90.00
#
_symmetry.space_group_name_H-M   'P 1'
#
loop_
_entity.id
_entity.type
_entity.pdbx_description
1 polymer ?
#
loop_
_entity_poly.entity_id
_entity_poly.type
_entity_poly.pdbx_seq_one_letter_code
_entity_poly.pdbx_strand_id
1 'polypeptide(L)' 'MNLNDIGGGLTPAQADGLACVACGADYLHIHVPHVPVGRSVTGSQVFACVGCALDARDERGKR' A
#
# COMPACT_ATOMS: atom_id res chain seq x y z
N MET A 1 -1.13 -13.67 -1.70
CA MET A 1 -1.90 -12.72 -0.87
C MET A 1 -2.82 -11.97 -1.82
N ASN A 2 -4.14 -12.04 -1.64
CA ASN A 2 -5.12 -11.64 -2.64
C ASN A 2 -5.39 -10.13 -2.54
N LEU A 3 -5.16 -9.39 -3.62
CA LEU A 3 -5.29 -7.92 -3.70
C LEU A 3 -6.74 -7.42 -3.48
N ASN A 4 -7.72 -8.32 -3.51
CA ASN A 4 -9.13 -8.02 -3.24
C ASN A 4 -9.44 -7.72 -1.76
N ASP A 5 -8.51 -7.91 -0.83
CA ASP A 5 -8.71 -7.60 0.60
C ASP A 5 -8.42 -6.12 0.94
N ILE A 6 -7.90 -5.33 0.00
CA ILE A 6 -7.68 -3.87 0.20
C ILE A 6 -9.02 -3.11 0.31
N GLY A 7 -10.15 -3.76 0.00
CA GLY A 7 -11.49 -3.17 -0.02
C GLY A 7 -12.23 -3.08 1.32
N GLY A 8 -11.66 -3.53 2.44
CA GLY A 8 -12.43 -3.75 3.67
C GLY A 8 -11.87 -3.18 4.99
N GLY A 9 -10.90 -2.25 4.97
CA GLY A 9 -10.47 -1.57 6.19
C GLY A 9 -8.96 -1.36 6.27
N LEU A 10 -8.47 -0.30 5.63
CA LEU A 10 -7.14 0.20 5.95
C LEU A 10 -7.08 0.52 7.45
N THR A 11 -6.02 0.07 8.11
CA THR A 11 -5.72 0.58 9.46
C THR A 11 -5.50 2.10 9.40
N PRO A 12 -5.69 2.85 10.50
CA PRO A 12 -5.43 4.29 10.51
C PRO A 12 -4.04 4.65 9.97
N ALA A 13 -3.01 3.91 10.38
CA ALA A 13 -1.64 4.11 9.88
C ALA A 13 -1.52 3.93 8.36
N GLN A 14 -2.20 2.94 7.77
CA GLN A 14 -2.21 2.77 6.31
C GLN A 14 -3.02 3.86 5.61
N ALA A 15 -4.17 4.24 6.17
CA ALA A 15 -5.04 5.29 5.63
C ALA A 15 -4.38 6.67 5.64
N ASP A 16 -3.53 6.93 6.63
CA ASP A 16 -2.73 8.16 6.77
C ASP A 16 -1.40 8.12 6.01
N GLY A 17 -1.10 7.01 5.31
CA GLY A 17 0.12 6.86 4.52
C GLY A 17 1.39 6.59 5.33
N LEU A 18 1.24 6.23 6.61
CA LEU A 18 2.33 5.88 7.53
C LEU A 18 2.74 4.40 7.43
N ALA A 19 1.93 3.57 6.77
CA ALA A 19 2.24 2.17 6.57
C ALA A 19 1.91 1.69 5.15
N CYS A 20 2.61 0.63 4.71
CA CYS A 20 2.34 0.00 3.44
C CYS A 20 0.93 -0.60 3.39
N VAL A 21 0.15 -0.21 2.39
CA VAL A 21 -1.20 -0.76 2.18
C VAL A 21 -1.21 -2.24 1.79
N ALA A 22 -0.09 -2.78 1.32
CA ALA A 22 0.01 -4.17 0.87
C ALA A 22 0.52 -5.12 1.97
N CYS A 23 1.52 -4.72 2.75
CA CYS A 23 2.17 -5.58 3.74
C CYS A 23 2.15 -5.05 5.18
N GLY A 24 1.64 -3.83 5.41
CA GLY A 24 1.57 -3.23 6.75
C GLY A 24 2.92 -2.73 7.30
N ALA A 25 3.97 -2.70 6.49
CA ALA A 25 5.28 -2.15 6.84
C ALA A 25 5.14 -0.72 7.40
N ASP A 26 5.59 -0.52 8.64
CA ASP A 26 5.50 0.76 9.35
C ASP A 26 6.67 1.69 8.99
N TYR A 27 6.39 2.73 8.23
CA TYR A 27 7.40 3.67 7.76
C TYR A 27 7.99 4.56 8.86
N LEU A 28 7.38 4.60 10.05
CA LEU A 28 7.95 5.28 11.21
C LEU A 28 9.11 4.50 11.82
N HIS A 29 9.10 3.16 11.65
CA HIS A 29 10.12 2.27 12.22
C HIS A 29 11.08 1.70 11.19
N ILE A 30 10.64 1.54 9.94
CA ILE A 30 11.46 0.99 8.85
C ILE A 30 11.60 1.97 7.69
N HIS A 31 12.85 2.24 7.31
CA HIS A 31 13.15 3.13 6.20
C HIS A 31 13.25 2.33 4.89
N VAL A 32 12.13 2.24 4.18
CA VAL A 32 12.04 1.58 2.88
C VAL A 32 11.51 2.54 1.81
N PRO A 33 12.03 2.45 0.56
CA PRO A 33 11.44 3.18 -0.55
C PRO A 33 9.96 2.80 -0.73
N HIS A 34 9.10 3.81 -0.82
CA HIS A 34 7.67 3.65 -0.98
C HIS A 34 7.16 4.58 -2.07
N VAL A 35 6.08 4.17 -2.76
CA VAL A 35 5.48 4.91 -3.87
C VAL A 35 4.00 5.17 -3.60
N PRO A 36 3.47 6.32 -4.04
CA PRO A 36 2.04 6.60 -3.92
C PRO A 36 1.24 5.64 -4.80
N VAL A 37 0.19 5.02 -4.24
CA VAL A 37 -0.62 4.01 -4.95
C VAL A 37 -2.13 4.34 -5.00
N GLY A 38 -2.59 5.32 -4.23
CA GLY A 38 -3.99 5.74 -4.25
C GLY A 38 -4.34 6.73 -3.15
N ARG A 39 -5.63 6.95 -2.89
CA ARG A 39 -6.10 7.74 -1.76
C ARG A 39 -7.03 6.91 -0.89
N SER A 40 -6.97 7.14 0.42
CA SER A 40 -7.89 6.54 1.39
C SER A 40 -9.26 7.24 1.35
N VAL A 41 -10.23 6.67 2.08
CA VAL A 41 -11.58 7.25 2.23
C VAL A 41 -11.58 8.62 2.90
N THR A 42 -10.54 8.94 3.68
CA THR A 42 -10.36 10.26 4.30
C THR A 42 -9.73 11.28 3.35
N GLY A 43 -9.30 10.84 2.16
CA GLY A 43 -8.64 11.67 1.15
C GLY A 43 -7.11 11.72 1.27
N SER A 44 -6.54 11.11 2.30
CA SER A 44 -5.09 11.01 2.50
C SER A 44 -4.43 10.16 1.40
N GLN A 45 -3.22 10.54 0.99
CA GLN A 45 -2.41 9.77 0.05
C GLN A 45 -1.91 8.49 0.75
N VAL A 46 -2.13 7.34 0.12
CA VAL A 46 -1.63 6.05 0.63
C VAL A 46 -0.47 5.52 -0.21
N PHE A 47 0.38 4.72 0.41
CA PHE A 47 1.66 4.28 -0.16
C PHE A 47 1.84 2.76 -0.07
N ALA A 48 2.62 2.21 -1.01
CA ALA A 48 3.11 0.83 -0.94
C ALA A 48 4.64 0.80 -1.06
N CYS A 49 5.29 -0.15 -0.39
CA CYS A 49 6.70 -0.42 -0.55
C CYS A 49 7.03 -0.70 -2.02
N VAL A 50 8.21 -0.30 -2.49
CA VAL A 50 8.63 -0.59 -3.88
C VAL A 50 8.56 -2.09 -4.20
N GLY A 51 8.95 -2.98 -3.27
CA GLY A 51 8.80 -4.42 -3.44
C GLY A 51 7.36 -4.83 -3.75
N CYS A 52 6.43 -4.45 -2.87
CA CYS A 52 5.01 -4.76 -3.03
C CYS A 52 4.37 -4.08 -4.26
N ALA A 53 4.87 -2.90 -4.64
CA ALA A 53 4.39 -2.19 -5.82
C ALA A 53 4.82 -2.87 -7.14
N LEU A 54 5.98 -3.55 -7.13
CA LEU A 54 6.43 -4.35 -8.27
C LEU A 54 5.60 -5.63 -8.41
N ASP A 55 5.28 -6.30 -7.29
CA ASP A 55 4.38 -7.47 -7.29
C ASP A 55 3.00 -7.14 -7.87
N ALA A 56 2.43 -5.98 -7.51
CA ALA A 56 1.14 -5.54 -8.04
C ALA A 56 1.15 -5.20 -9.55
N ARG A 57 2.33 -4.91 -10.13
CA ARG A 57 2.47 -4.62 -11.56
C ARG A 57 2.67 -5.88 -12.39
N ASP A 58 3.24 -6.94 -11.82
CA ASP A 58 3.34 -8.25 -12.49
C ASP A 58 1.94 -8.83 -12.78
N GLU A 59 0.99 -8.65 -11.87
CA GLU A 59 -0.39 -9.12 -12.06
C GLU A 59 -1.21 -8.28 -13.08
N ARG A 60 -0.75 -7.07 -13.45
CA ARG A 60 -1.36 -6.25 -14.52
C ARG A 60 -0.70 -6.45 -15.89
N GLY A 61 0.45 -7.11 -15.97
CA GLY A 61 1.18 -7.37 -17.22
C GLY A 61 0.76 -8.63 -17.97
N LYS A 62 -0.14 -9.43 -17.40
CA LYS A 62 -0.70 -10.65 -18.01
C LYS A 62 -2.11 -10.37 -18.55
N ARG A 63 -2.21 -9.53 -19.58
CA ARG A 63 -3.46 -9.34 -20.34
C ARG A 63 -3.20 -9.30 -21.82
#